data_AF-A0AAE0C2B1-F1
#
_entry.id   AF-A0AAE0C2B1-F1
#
_cell.length_a   1.000
_cell.length_b   1.000
_cell.length_c   1.000
_cell.angle_alpha   90.00
_cell.angle_beta   90.00
_cell.angle_gamma   90.00
#
_symmetry.space_group_name_H-M   'P 1'
#
loop_
_entity.id
_entity.type
_entity.pdbx_description
1 polymer ?
#
loop_
_entity_poly.entity_id
_entity_poly.type
_entity_poly.pdbx_seq_one_letter_code
_entity_poly.pdbx_strand_id
1 'polypeptide(L)'
;MKLNQYQLGRSFPAAFAPGSQLQQLRVFCTQFSSADESWNAAPTADKGDLLKECNGRVLALSDRGACDVELLMNGGFSPLEGFMNQETYKHVVLNARLPNGTLFGLPVVLDTMDEFLKPGQKVALEYKARVLAVLEIDSKWIPDKPLEAYHCYGSTLLEHPGVQMICMERGKYYLGGNVYGLELPARDIPCATPSEVRAQLPKNAVSSIARCPPQDD
;
A
#
# COMPACT_ATOMS: atom_id res chain seq x y z
N MET A 1 -36.90 15.44 35.91
CA MET A 1 -36.59 14.00 35.99
C MET A 1 -37.26 13.30 34.82
N LYS A 2 -36.46 12.62 33.97
CA LYS A 2 -36.70 11.44 33.12
C LYS A 2 -38.17 10.99 32.89
N LEU A 3 -38.66 10.60 31.73
CA LEU A 3 -38.12 9.98 30.50
C LEU A 3 -39.16 10.23 29.40
N ASN A 4 -38.77 10.33 28.12
CA ASN A 4 -39.71 9.97 27.05
C ASN A 4 -39.02 9.36 25.84
N GLN A 5 -39.62 8.26 25.39
CA GLN A 5 -39.19 7.36 24.34
C GLN A 5 -39.24 8.07 22.98
N TYR A 6 -38.15 8.05 22.22
CA TYR A 6 -38.17 8.43 20.81
C TYR A 6 -38.47 7.22 19.95
N GLN A 7 -39.55 7.33 19.18
CA GLN A 7 -40.09 6.31 18.30
C GLN A 7 -39.16 5.99 17.15
N LEU A 8 -38.92 4.70 16.96
CA LEU A 8 -38.46 4.09 15.71
C LEU A 8 -39.56 4.28 14.65
N GLY A 9 -39.22 4.98 13.58
CA GLY A 9 -40.12 5.21 12.45
C GLY A 9 -39.36 5.51 11.18
N ARG A 10 -38.70 4.50 10.60
CA ARG A 10 -38.43 4.46 9.16
C ARG A 10 -38.68 3.04 8.64
N SER A 11 -39.82 2.94 7.96
CA SER A 11 -40.24 1.85 7.08
C SER A 11 -39.14 1.48 6.09
N PHE A 12 -38.70 0.22 6.14
CA PHE A 12 -38.01 -0.44 5.04
C PHE A 12 -39.00 -0.68 3.89
N PRO A 13 -38.75 -0.20 2.67
CA PRO A 13 -39.40 -0.80 1.51
C PRO A 13 -38.74 -2.17 1.26
N ALA A 14 -39.49 -3.22 1.57
CA ALA A 14 -39.21 -4.58 1.18
C ALA A 14 -39.43 -4.74 -0.33
N ALA A 15 -38.34 -4.90 -1.09
CA ALA A 15 -38.34 -5.51 -2.43
C ALA A 15 -36.89 -5.71 -2.90
N PHE A 16 -36.26 -6.82 -2.52
CA PHE A 16 -35.04 -7.29 -3.18
C PHE A 16 -35.34 -8.64 -3.83
N ALA A 17 -35.48 -8.61 -5.16
CA ALA A 17 -35.66 -9.79 -5.99
C ALA A 17 -34.41 -10.69 -5.93
N PRO A 18 -34.57 -12.04 -5.88
CA PRO A 18 -33.45 -12.96 -5.79
C PRO A 18 -32.88 -13.17 -7.20
N GLY A 19 -31.91 -12.37 -7.61
CA GLY A 19 -31.29 -12.54 -8.93
C GLY A 19 -30.11 -11.62 -9.26
N SER A 20 -29.94 -10.49 -8.56
CA SER A 20 -28.95 -9.48 -8.96
C SER A 20 -27.60 -9.55 -8.22
N GLN A 21 -27.46 -10.33 -7.14
CA GLN A 21 -26.17 -10.45 -6.43
C GLN A 21 -25.12 -11.26 -7.19
N LEU A 22 -25.53 -12.24 -7.99
CA LEU A 22 -24.59 -13.03 -8.80
C LEU A 22 -24.08 -12.26 -10.03
N GLN A 23 -24.80 -11.23 -10.49
CA GLN A 23 -24.31 -10.35 -11.55
C GLN A 23 -23.31 -9.31 -11.04
N GLN A 24 -23.46 -8.78 -9.82
CA GLN A 24 -22.46 -7.87 -9.25
C GLN A 24 -21.15 -8.57 -8.87
N LEU A 25 -21.21 -9.83 -8.41
CA LEU A 25 -19.99 -10.65 -8.21
C LEU A 25 -19.31 -11.04 -9.53
N ARG A 26 -20.07 -11.21 -10.63
CA ARG A 26 -19.48 -11.40 -11.97
C ARG A 26 -18.74 -10.16 -12.47
N VAL A 27 -19.13 -8.96 -12.08
CA VAL A 27 -18.39 -7.73 -12.44
C VAL A 27 -17.04 -7.66 -11.72
N PHE A 28 -16.96 -8.10 -10.45
CA PHE A 28 -15.70 -8.10 -9.71
C PHE A 28 -14.67 -9.08 -10.30
N CYS A 29 -15.13 -10.24 -10.78
CA CYS A 29 -14.27 -11.22 -11.42
C CYS A 29 -13.91 -10.82 -12.87
N THR A 30 -14.81 -10.15 -13.60
CA THR A 30 -14.53 -9.70 -14.98
C THR A 30 -13.61 -8.48 -15.05
N GLN A 31 -13.56 -7.61 -14.03
CA GLN A 31 -12.52 -6.58 -13.93
C GLN A 31 -11.12 -7.14 -13.63
N PHE A 32 -11.02 -8.36 -13.10
CA PHE A 32 -9.74 -9.07 -12.92
C PHE A 32 -9.41 -9.99 -14.10
N SER A 33 -10.37 -10.21 -15.02
CA SER A 33 -10.28 -11.15 -16.14
C SER A 33 -9.95 -10.50 -17.47
N SER A 34 -10.03 -9.17 -17.61
CA SER A 34 -9.41 -8.47 -18.73
C SER A 34 -7.91 -8.40 -18.45
N ALA A 35 -7.20 -9.35 -19.04
CA ALA A 35 -5.76 -9.37 -19.17
C ALA A 35 -5.27 -8.12 -19.93
N ASP A 36 -5.12 -7.03 -19.21
CA ASP A 36 -4.18 -5.97 -19.59
C ASP A 36 -2.86 -6.24 -18.86
N GLU A 37 -1.83 -6.40 -19.67
CA GLU A 37 -0.45 -6.79 -19.36
C GLU A 37 0.32 -5.71 -18.58
N SER A 38 -0.21 -5.25 -17.46
CA SER A 38 0.47 -4.23 -16.64
C SER A 38 0.36 -4.52 -15.14
N TRP A 39 0.80 -5.71 -14.73
CA TRP A 39 1.26 -5.91 -13.35
C TRP A 39 2.63 -5.24 -13.25
N ASN A 40 2.64 -3.91 -13.23
CA ASN A 40 3.87 -3.14 -13.26
C ASN A 40 4.56 -3.31 -11.90
N ALA A 41 5.49 -4.24 -11.84
CA ALA A 41 6.61 -4.14 -10.92
C ALA A 41 7.29 -2.79 -11.13
N ALA A 42 7.79 -2.18 -10.05
CA ALA A 42 8.64 -1.01 -10.16
C ALA A 42 9.71 -1.24 -11.24
N PRO A 43 9.97 -0.26 -12.14
CA PRO A 43 10.87 -0.46 -13.26
C PRO A 43 12.26 -0.93 -12.78
N THR A 44 12.67 -2.10 -13.25
CA THR A 44 14.02 -2.64 -13.03
C THR A 44 14.98 -1.85 -13.92
N ALA A 45 15.88 -1.10 -13.31
CA ALA A 45 16.80 -0.23 -14.02
C ALA A 45 18.26 -0.63 -13.78
N ASP A 46 19.14 -0.26 -14.71
CA ASP A 46 20.57 -0.58 -14.64
C ASP A 46 21.22 0.07 -13.41
N LYS A 47 21.69 -0.80 -12.48
CA LYS A 47 22.23 -0.44 -11.17
C LYS A 47 23.33 0.62 -11.21
N GLY A 48 24.12 0.65 -12.29
CA GLY A 48 25.30 1.52 -12.43
C GLY A 48 24.99 3.00 -12.65
N ASP A 49 23.87 3.34 -13.29
CA ASP A 49 23.58 4.73 -13.66
C ASP A 49 22.74 5.44 -12.61
N LEU A 50 21.74 4.76 -12.04
CA LEU A 50 20.94 5.32 -10.95
C LEU A 50 21.75 5.63 -9.68
N LEU A 51 22.75 4.80 -9.35
CA LEU A 51 23.61 5.04 -8.18
C LEU A 51 24.49 6.28 -8.35
N LYS A 52 24.92 6.60 -9.58
CA LYS A 52 25.69 7.84 -9.86
C LYS A 52 24.82 9.08 -9.64
N GLU A 53 23.56 9.01 -10.06
CA GLU A 53 22.61 10.12 -9.94
C GLU A 53 22.23 10.43 -8.48
N CYS A 54 22.31 9.44 -7.58
CA CYS A 54 22.07 9.63 -6.15
C CYS A 54 23.10 10.57 -5.48
N ASN A 55 24.23 10.89 -6.14
CA ASN A 55 25.27 11.78 -5.61
C ASN A 55 25.72 11.42 -4.17
N GLY A 56 25.72 10.13 -3.83
CA GLY A 56 26.09 9.63 -2.49
C GLY A 56 25.05 9.83 -1.40
N ARG A 57 23.82 10.25 -1.72
CA ARG A 57 22.73 10.32 -0.73
C ARG A 57 22.14 8.95 -0.47
N VAL A 58 22.21 8.54 0.79
CA VAL A 58 21.71 7.25 1.27
C VAL A 58 20.71 7.48 2.39
N LEU A 59 19.55 6.84 2.31
CA LEU A 59 18.54 6.81 3.36
C LEU A 59 18.45 5.39 3.90
N ALA A 60 18.78 5.23 5.19
CA ALA A 60 18.60 3.96 5.89
C ALA A 60 17.12 3.69 6.13
N LEU A 61 16.64 2.53 5.68
CA LEU A 61 15.27 2.08 5.83
C LEU A 61 15.07 1.35 7.17
N SER A 62 13.88 1.50 7.73
CA SER A 62 13.37 0.59 8.77
C SER A 62 12.96 -0.75 8.16
N ASP A 63 12.77 -1.77 9.00
CA ASP A 63 12.29 -3.10 8.56
C ASP A 63 10.97 -2.97 7.76
N ARG A 64 10.10 -2.05 8.16
CA ARG A 64 8.82 -1.78 7.50
C ARG A 64 9.01 -1.11 6.15
N GLY A 65 9.87 -0.09 6.07
CA GLY A 65 10.21 0.55 4.80
C GLY A 65 10.81 -0.44 3.81
N ALA A 66 11.66 -1.36 4.27
CA ALA A 66 12.21 -2.42 3.44
C ALA A 66 11.12 -3.38 2.91
N CYS A 67 10.14 -3.73 3.74
CA CYS A 67 8.99 -4.54 3.31
C CYS A 67 8.14 -3.82 2.26
N ASP A 68 7.86 -2.53 2.46
CA ASP A 68 7.04 -1.75 1.52
C ASP A 68 7.75 -1.61 0.17
N VAL A 69 9.06 -1.37 0.17
CA VAL A 69 9.89 -1.33 -1.06
C VAL A 69 9.84 -2.68 -1.78
N GLU A 70 9.98 -3.79 -1.07
CA GLU A 70 9.91 -5.11 -1.68
C GLU A 70 8.53 -5.39 -2.30
N LEU A 71 7.44 -4.99 -1.64
CA LEU A 71 6.09 -5.13 -2.16
C LEU A 71 5.83 -4.24 -3.38
N LEU A 72 6.42 -3.05 -3.43
CA LEU A 72 6.42 -2.19 -4.64
C LEU A 72 7.20 -2.85 -5.79
N MET A 73 8.39 -3.38 -5.50
CA MET A 73 9.23 -4.05 -6.50
C MET A 73 8.59 -5.32 -7.06
N ASN A 74 7.96 -6.14 -6.21
CA ASN A 74 7.34 -7.39 -6.62
C ASN A 74 5.93 -7.21 -7.21
N GLY A 75 5.43 -5.97 -7.32
CA GLY A 75 4.09 -5.67 -7.81
C GLY A 75 2.96 -6.07 -6.84
N GLY A 76 3.27 -6.31 -5.57
CA GLY A 76 2.29 -6.61 -4.52
C GLY A 76 1.33 -5.45 -4.24
N PHE A 77 1.78 -4.21 -4.49
CA PHE A 77 0.96 -3.00 -4.39
C PHE A 77 0.44 -2.48 -5.74
N SER A 78 0.37 -3.32 -6.77
CA SER A 78 -0.22 -2.95 -8.07
C SER A 78 -1.59 -2.27 -7.86
N PRO A 79 -1.83 -1.09 -8.46
CA PRO A 79 -1.11 -0.45 -9.57
C PRO A 79 -0.04 0.60 -9.16
N LEU A 80 0.42 0.62 -7.92
CA LEU A 80 1.42 1.61 -7.47
C LEU A 80 2.83 1.26 -7.94
N GLU A 81 3.50 2.21 -8.57
CA GLU A 81 4.90 2.11 -9.05
C GLU A 81 5.91 2.77 -8.07
N GLY A 82 5.41 3.37 -6.98
CA GLY A 82 6.23 4.08 -6.00
C GLY A 82 5.46 4.47 -4.74
N PHE A 83 6.08 5.28 -3.89
CA PHE A 83 5.44 5.84 -2.71
C PHE A 83 4.46 6.95 -3.09
N MET A 84 3.31 6.98 -2.43
CA MET A 84 2.25 7.94 -2.74
C MET A 84 2.73 9.38 -2.52
N ASN A 85 2.37 10.29 -3.43
CA ASN A 85 2.54 11.73 -3.21
C ASN A 85 1.46 12.29 -2.25
N GLN A 86 1.59 13.55 -1.85
CA GLN A 86 0.69 14.18 -0.88
C GLN A 86 -0.80 14.13 -1.30
N GLU A 87 -1.09 14.33 -2.59
CA GLU A 87 -2.47 14.35 -3.11
C GLU A 87 -3.08 12.95 -3.12
N THR A 88 -2.33 11.96 -3.61
CA THR A 88 -2.72 10.55 -3.62
C THR A 88 -2.92 10.04 -2.20
N TYR A 89 -2.01 10.38 -1.29
CA TYR A 89 -2.11 10.06 0.13
C TYR A 89 -3.41 10.62 0.74
N LYS A 90 -3.71 11.91 0.55
CA LYS A 90 -4.93 12.53 1.08
C LYS A 90 -6.19 11.87 0.53
N HIS A 91 -6.20 11.56 -0.76
CA HIS A 91 -7.32 10.89 -1.40
C HIS A 91 -7.54 9.48 -0.84
N VAL A 92 -6.46 8.72 -0.61
CA VAL A 92 -6.50 7.38 -0.01
C VAL A 92 -6.99 7.44 1.43
N VAL A 93 -6.47 8.36 2.25
CA VAL A 93 -6.90 8.51 3.65
C VAL A 93 -8.39 8.84 3.74
N LEU A 94 -8.91 9.74 2.89
CA LEU A 94 -10.31 10.18 2.98
C LEU A 94 -11.30 9.20 2.33
N ASN A 95 -10.92 8.57 1.22
CA ASN A 95 -11.84 7.82 0.36
C ASN A 95 -11.54 6.32 0.26
N ALA A 96 -10.45 5.84 0.89
CA ALA A 96 -9.94 4.46 0.79
C ALA A 96 -9.73 3.99 -0.66
N ARG A 97 -9.40 4.93 -1.56
CA ARG A 97 -9.23 4.71 -3.00
C ARG A 97 -8.08 5.52 -3.53
N LEU A 98 -7.42 5.00 -4.55
CA LEU A 98 -6.51 5.77 -5.37
C LEU A 98 -7.28 6.79 -6.23
N PRO A 99 -6.64 7.87 -6.71
CA PRO A 99 -7.27 8.85 -7.61
C PRO A 99 -7.87 8.24 -8.89
N ASN A 100 -7.34 7.10 -9.34
CA ASN A 100 -7.87 6.34 -10.48
C ASN A 100 -9.13 5.52 -10.16
N GLY A 101 -9.63 5.56 -8.91
CA GLY A 101 -10.83 4.85 -8.45
C GLY A 101 -10.56 3.45 -7.88
N THR A 102 -9.35 2.92 -8.04
CA THR A 102 -8.96 1.61 -7.52
C THR A 102 -9.02 1.60 -5.98
N LEU A 103 -9.58 0.55 -5.41
CA LEU A 103 -9.66 0.40 -3.95
C LEU A 103 -8.27 0.22 -3.36
N PHE A 104 -7.91 1.07 -2.39
CA PHE A 104 -6.62 1.01 -1.71
C PHE A 104 -6.81 1.58 -0.30
N GLY A 105 -6.90 0.69 0.69
CA GLY A 105 -7.41 1.05 2.03
C GLY A 105 -6.39 1.68 2.97
N LEU A 106 -5.09 1.62 2.65
CA LEU A 106 -4.02 2.13 3.53
C LEU A 106 -3.00 2.92 2.73
N PRO A 107 -2.47 4.05 3.24
CA PRO A 107 -1.44 4.80 2.53
C PRO A 107 -0.08 4.09 2.54
N VAL A 108 0.56 4.02 1.38
CA VAL A 108 1.96 3.54 1.22
C VAL A 108 2.85 4.76 1.04
N VAL A 109 3.60 5.09 2.08
CA VAL A 109 4.43 6.30 2.18
C VAL A 109 5.74 5.95 2.87
N LEU A 110 6.83 6.62 2.48
CA LEU A 110 8.11 6.49 3.14
C LEU A 110 8.30 7.65 4.12
N ASP A 111 8.65 7.36 5.36
CA ASP A 111 8.91 8.39 6.37
C ASP A 111 10.40 8.71 6.53
N THR A 112 10.69 9.96 6.89
CA THR A 112 12.04 10.42 7.20
C THR A 112 12.03 11.51 8.27
N MET A 113 13.13 11.59 9.03
CA MET A 113 13.43 12.72 9.91
C MET A 113 14.36 13.75 9.26
N ASP A 114 14.93 13.42 8.08
CA ASP A 114 15.92 14.26 7.42
C ASP A 114 15.28 15.49 6.77
N GLU A 115 15.69 16.68 7.22
CA GLU A 115 15.23 17.96 6.68
C GLU A 115 15.92 18.35 5.37
N PHE A 116 17.10 17.81 5.09
CA PHE A 116 17.93 18.17 3.93
C PHE A 116 17.44 17.55 2.61
N LEU A 117 16.65 16.47 2.68
CA LEU A 117 16.02 15.86 1.51
C LEU A 117 15.00 16.80 0.88
N LYS A 118 15.12 17.02 -0.43
CA LYS A 118 14.25 17.90 -1.22
C LYS A 118 13.62 17.14 -2.38
N PRO A 119 12.42 17.56 -2.84
CA PRO A 119 11.86 17.04 -4.08
C PRO A 119 12.78 17.34 -5.27
N GLY A 120 12.77 16.46 -6.27
CA GLY A 120 13.66 16.45 -7.43
C GLY A 120 15.01 15.74 -7.19
N GLN A 121 15.25 15.18 -6.00
CA GLN A 121 16.47 14.44 -5.69
C GLN A 121 16.24 12.93 -5.78
N LYS A 122 17.28 12.22 -6.23
CA LYS A 122 17.35 10.76 -6.16
C LYS A 122 18.14 10.34 -4.91
N VAL A 123 17.62 9.35 -4.21
CA VAL A 123 18.19 8.84 -2.95
C VAL A 123 18.26 7.33 -3.00
N ALA A 124 19.41 6.76 -2.63
CA ALA A 124 19.56 5.32 -2.49
C ALA A 124 18.92 4.86 -1.18
N LEU A 125 18.04 3.87 -1.25
CA LEU A 125 17.40 3.25 -0.11
C LEU A 125 18.23 2.04 0.35
N GLU A 126 18.80 2.13 1.54
CA GLU A 126 19.67 1.10 2.11
C GLU A 126 18.98 0.35 3.26
N TYR A 127 19.11 -0.96 3.26
CA TYR A 127 18.67 -1.83 4.34
C TYR A 127 19.77 -2.85 4.66
N LYS A 128 20.20 -2.91 5.93
CA LYS A 128 21.26 -3.83 6.41
C LYS A 128 22.52 -3.85 5.52
N ALA A 129 23.06 -2.66 5.20
CA ALA A 129 24.25 -2.48 4.35
C ALA A 129 24.09 -2.91 2.88
N ARG A 130 22.84 -3.02 2.39
CA ARG A 130 22.54 -3.29 0.97
C ARG A 130 21.60 -2.23 0.42
N VAL A 131 21.89 -1.75 -0.78
CA VAL A 131 21.00 -0.82 -1.50
C VAL A 131 19.91 -1.64 -2.21
N LEU A 132 18.66 -1.46 -1.78
CA LEU A 132 17.51 -2.19 -2.34
C LEU A 132 16.94 -1.50 -3.58
N ALA A 133 16.79 -0.18 -3.51
CA ALA A 133 16.14 0.60 -4.54
C ALA A 133 16.62 2.05 -4.53
N VAL A 134 16.32 2.78 -5.59
CA VAL A 134 16.50 4.24 -5.65
C VAL A 134 15.13 4.90 -5.65
N LEU A 135 14.93 5.87 -4.75
CA LEU A 135 13.75 6.71 -4.70
C LEU A 135 14.04 8.03 -5.39
N GLU A 136 13.23 8.36 -6.39
CA GLU A 136 13.13 9.71 -6.93
C GLU A 136 12.04 10.46 -6.16
N ILE A 137 12.42 11.51 -5.42
CA ILE A 137 11.51 12.21 -4.53
C ILE A 137 10.71 13.23 -5.35
N ASP A 138 9.39 13.04 -5.46
CA ASP A 138 8.50 14.01 -6.09
C ASP A 138 7.97 15.03 -5.08
N SER A 139 7.63 14.55 -3.88
CA SER A 139 7.02 15.38 -2.86
C SER A 139 7.49 15.03 -1.46
N LYS A 140 7.60 16.07 -0.63
CA LYS A 140 7.92 15.96 0.80
C LYS A 140 6.95 16.85 1.57
N TRP A 141 6.25 16.27 2.54
CA TRP A 141 5.28 17.02 3.36
C TRP A 141 5.22 16.50 4.79
N ILE A 142 4.58 17.29 5.66
CA ILE A 142 4.25 16.88 7.03
C ILE A 142 2.81 16.34 7.01
N PRO A 143 2.59 15.06 7.36
CA PRO A 143 1.26 14.46 7.38
C PRO A 143 0.48 14.88 8.63
N ASP A 144 -0.85 14.87 8.52
CA ASP A 144 -1.76 14.96 9.66
C ASP A 144 -1.98 13.54 10.23
N LYS A 145 -1.10 13.16 11.16
CA LYS A 145 -1.10 11.82 11.78
C LYS A 145 -2.43 11.49 12.50
N PRO A 146 -3.06 12.40 13.27
CA PRO A 146 -4.39 12.17 13.82
C PRO A 146 -5.47 11.88 12.78
N LEU A 147 -5.46 12.60 11.65
CA LEU A 147 -6.42 12.37 10.57
C LEU A 147 -6.23 10.99 9.94
N GLU A 148 -4.98 10.59 9.67
CA GLU A 148 -4.65 9.25 9.17
C GLU A 148 -5.10 8.16 10.15
N ALA A 149 -4.83 8.33 11.44
CA ALA A 149 -5.24 7.40 12.48
C ALA A 149 -6.76 7.17 12.48
N TYR A 150 -7.53 8.26 12.47
CA TYR A 150 -8.99 8.18 12.49
C TYR A 150 -9.56 7.48 11.25
N HIS A 151 -9.11 7.85 10.05
CA HIS A 151 -9.70 7.31 8.83
C HIS A 151 -9.18 5.93 8.43
N CYS A 152 -7.89 5.63 8.66
CA CYS A 152 -7.29 4.37 8.24
C CYS A 152 -7.43 3.27 9.31
N TYR A 153 -7.40 3.63 10.59
CA TYR A 153 -7.41 2.67 11.70
C TYR A 153 -8.70 2.72 12.52
N GLY A 154 -9.61 3.65 12.22
CA GLY A 154 -10.90 3.78 12.91
C GLY A 154 -10.78 4.24 14.37
N SER A 155 -9.58 4.61 14.81
CA SER A 155 -9.30 5.00 16.19
C SER A 155 -8.14 6.00 16.23
N THR A 156 -8.19 6.91 17.20
CA THR A 156 -7.08 7.83 17.53
C THR A 156 -6.41 7.46 18.85
N LEU A 157 -6.81 6.34 19.46
CA LEU A 157 -6.27 5.88 20.73
C LEU A 157 -4.89 5.26 20.51
N LEU A 158 -3.94 5.68 21.34
CA LEU A 158 -2.55 5.23 21.28
C LEU A 158 -2.37 3.75 21.66
N GLU A 159 -3.38 3.14 22.27
CA GLU A 159 -3.43 1.69 22.55
C GLU A 159 -3.52 0.85 21.27
N HIS A 160 -4.03 1.43 20.17
CA HIS A 160 -4.08 0.73 18.89
C HIS A 160 -2.66 0.69 18.28
N PRO A 161 -2.10 -0.50 17.97
CA PRO A 161 -0.71 -0.62 17.52
C PRO A 161 -0.42 0.18 16.25
N GLY A 162 -1.38 0.23 15.32
CA GLY A 162 -1.26 1.05 14.10
C GLY A 162 -1.20 2.56 14.38
N VAL A 163 -1.89 3.04 15.41
CA VAL A 163 -1.87 4.47 15.79
C VAL A 163 -0.58 4.78 16.51
N GLN A 164 -0.14 3.91 17.42
CA GLN A 164 1.14 4.02 18.10
C GLN A 164 2.29 4.13 17.10
N MET A 165 2.33 3.24 16.11
CA MET A 165 3.33 3.23 15.06
C MET A 165 3.36 4.55 14.25
N ILE A 166 2.21 5.08 13.83
CA ILE A 166 2.17 6.35 13.09
C ILE A 166 2.65 7.50 13.96
N CYS A 167 2.20 7.56 15.21
CA CYS A 167 2.47 8.66 16.11
C CYS A 167 3.92 8.66 16.64
N MET A 168 4.45 7.49 17.01
CA MET A 168 5.70 7.34 17.76
C MET A 168 6.87 6.81 16.94
N GLU A 169 6.63 5.87 16.02
CA GLU A 169 7.73 5.21 15.29
C GLU A 169 8.02 5.91 13.97
N ARG A 170 6.98 6.34 13.24
CA ARG A 170 7.17 7.03 11.96
C ARG A 170 7.77 8.42 12.13
N GLY A 171 8.63 8.77 11.18
CA GLY A 171 9.23 10.07 10.96
C GLY A 171 8.27 11.25 10.91
N LYS A 172 8.87 12.46 10.91
CA LYS A 172 8.15 13.74 10.83
C LYS A 172 7.65 14.04 9.42
N TYR A 173 8.42 13.65 8.40
CA TYR A 173 8.12 13.95 7.00
C TYR A 173 7.77 12.67 6.25
N TYR A 174 6.80 12.76 5.34
CA TYR A 174 6.54 11.72 4.35
C TYR A 174 7.12 12.13 3.00
N LEU A 175 7.69 11.14 2.32
CA LEU A 175 8.25 11.22 0.99
C LEU A 175 7.36 10.41 0.05
N GLY A 176 7.02 11.04 -1.07
CA GLY A 176 6.33 10.42 -2.19
C GLY A 176 7.19 10.52 -3.44
N GLY A 177 7.08 9.51 -4.30
CA GLY A 177 7.74 9.47 -5.58
C GLY A 177 8.06 8.05 -6.06
N ASN A 178 8.66 7.97 -7.25
CA ASN A 178 8.86 6.72 -7.96
C ASN A 178 10.04 5.93 -7.40
N VAL A 179 9.85 4.61 -7.32
CA VAL A 179 10.86 3.69 -6.83
C VAL A 179 11.43 2.90 -8.01
N TYR A 180 12.75 2.82 -8.09
CA TYR A 180 13.46 2.00 -9.07
C TYR A 180 14.13 0.85 -8.35
N GLY A 181 13.68 -0.37 -8.63
CA GLY A 181 14.17 -1.58 -7.95
C GLY A 181 15.56 -1.98 -8.43
N LEU A 182 16.45 -2.31 -7.49
CA LEU A 182 17.81 -2.79 -7.79
C LEU A 182 18.03 -4.23 -7.30
N GLU A 183 17.75 -4.48 -6.02
CA GLU A 183 18.01 -5.75 -5.35
C GLU A 183 16.93 -6.04 -4.32
N LEU A 184 16.48 -7.29 -4.23
CA LEU A 184 15.50 -7.71 -3.23
C LEU A 184 16.19 -7.92 -1.87
N PRO A 185 15.51 -7.59 -0.76
CA PRO A 185 16.08 -7.80 0.57
C PRO A 185 16.24 -9.29 0.87
N ALA A 186 17.36 -9.65 1.50
CA ALA A 186 17.56 -11.00 2.00
C ALA A 186 16.67 -11.25 3.23
N ARG A 187 15.81 -12.28 3.15
CA ARG A 187 14.97 -12.75 4.25
C ARG A 187 15.38 -14.17 4.62
N ASP A 188 15.25 -14.49 5.91
CA ASP A 188 15.54 -15.85 6.42
C ASP A 188 14.49 -16.87 5.94
N ILE A 189 13.26 -16.41 5.71
CA ILE A 189 12.16 -17.22 5.20
C ILE A 189 11.94 -16.88 3.73
N PRO A 190 12.05 -17.86 2.79
CA PRO A 190 11.81 -17.61 1.38
C PRO A 190 10.34 -17.22 1.17
N CYS A 191 10.13 -16.06 0.56
CA CYS A 191 8.81 -15.53 0.24
C CYS A 191 8.61 -15.56 -1.28
N ALA A 192 7.56 -16.23 -1.74
CA ALA A 192 7.25 -16.29 -3.17
C ALA A 192 6.67 -14.95 -3.65
N THR A 193 7.08 -14.51 -4.84
CA THR A 193 6.52 -13.30 -5.46
C THR A 193 5.07 -13.53 -5.94
N PRO A 194 4.25 -12.47 -6.12
CA PRO A 194 2.91 -12.64 -6.69
C PRO A 194 2.89 -13.36 -8.04
N SER A 195 3.95 -13.20 -8.85
CA SER A 195 4.11 -13.90 -10.13
C SER A 195 4.37 -15.40 -9.93
N GLU A 196 5.28 -15.74 -9.01
CA GLU A 196 5.59 -17.14 -8.68
C GLU A 196 4.38 -17.86 -8.07
N VAL A 197 3.66 -17.23 -7.16
CA VAL A 197 2.43 -17.79 -6.59
C VAL A 197 1.42 -18.04 -7.70
N ARG A 198 1.23 -17.12 -8.64
CA ARG A 198 0.33 -17.32 -9.79
C ARG A 198 0.76 -18.46 -10.70
N ALA A 199 2.06 -18.65 -10.92
CA ALA A 199 2.58 -19.76 -11.71
C ALA A 199 2.33 -21.12 -11.04
N GLN A 200 2.32 -21.16 -9.70
CA GLN A 200 2.05 -22.38 -8.92
C GLN A 200 0.55 -22.73 -8.84
N LEU A 201 -0.35 -21.79 -9.16
CA LEU A 201 -1.78 -22.04 -9.10
C LEU A 201 -2.22 -23.01 -10.21
N PRO A 202 -3.14 -23.96 -9.90
CA PRO A 202 -3.73 -24.81 -10.93
C PRO A 202 -4.46 -23.96 -11.97
N LYS A 203 -4.30 -24.28 -13.26
CA LYS A 203 -4.96 -23.56 -14.37
C LYS A 203 -6.49 -23.46 -14.23
N ASN A 204 -7.09 -24.37 -13.45
CA ASN A 204 -8.54 -24.46 -13.23
C ASN A 204 -9.02 -23.78 -11.93
N ALA A 205 -8.11 -23.28 -11.08
CA ALA A 205 -8.43 -22.80 -9.73
C ALA A 205 -8.82 -21.31 -9.67
N VAL A 206 -8.68 -20.56 -10.77
CA VAL A 206 -8.82 -19.09 -10.80
C VAL A 206 -10.20 -18.56 -10.39
N SER A 207 -11.21 -19.43 -10.27
CA SER A 207 -12.58 -19.07 -9.87
C SER A 207 -12.82 -19.07 -8.36
N SER A 208 -12.00 -19.79 -7.57
CA SER A 208 -12.15 -19.85 -6.11
C SER A 208 -10.85 -20.28 -5.43
N ILE A 209 -9.98 -19.31 -5.10
CA ILE A 209 -8.81 -19.54 -4.26
C ILE A 209 -9.11 -18.94 -2.90
N ALA A 210 -9.38 -19.80 -1.91
CA ALA A 210 -9.40 -19.38 -0.52
C ALA A 210 -7.96 -19.13 -0.07
N ARG A 211 -7.66 -17.91 0.36
CA ARG A 211 -6.42 -17.60 1.07
C ARG A 211 -6.59 -18.07 2.51
N CYS A 212 -5.77 -19.04 2.91
CA CYS A 212 -5.85 -19.84 4.13
C CYS A 212 -6.75 -21.09 3.98
N PRO A 213 -6.18 -22.30 3.86
CA PRO A 213 -6.95 -23.50 4.19
C PRO A 213 -7.38 -23.39 5.67
N PRO A 214 -8.55 -23.94 6.05
CA PRO A 214 -8.89 -24.07 7.46
C PRO A 214 -7.73 -24.79 8.15
N GLN A 215 -7.22 -24.18 9.22
CA GLN A 215 -6.30 -24.87 10.12
C GLN A 215 -7.14 -25.94 10.81
N ASP A 216 -6.95 -27.20 10.44
CA ASP A 216 -7.50 -28.31 11.18
C ASP A 216 -6.80 -28.29 12.56
N ASP A 217 -7.51 -27.80 13.59
CA ASP A 217 -7.15 -27.95 15.00
C ASP A 217 -7.21 -29.42 15.43
#